data_AF-A0A4S1FZM8-F1
#
_entry.id   AF-A0A4S1FZM8-F1
#
_cell.length_a   1.000
_cell.length_b   1.000
_cell.length_c   1.000
_cell.angle_alpha   90.00
_cell.angle_beta   90.00
_cell.angle_gamma   90.00
#
_symmetry.space_group_name_H-M   'P 1'
#
loop_
_entity.id
_entity.type
_entity.pdbx_description
1 polymer ?
#
loop_
_entity_poly.entity_id
_entity_poly.type
_entity_poly.pdbx_seq_one_letter_code
_entity_poly.pdbx_strand_id
1 'polypeptide(L)'
;MSTLRSKPQLDRRQILNALKAFRRGDFSVRIDNVYEGLDSDIADAFNQIVEINDQVTREFERLSRVVGKDGRIGERGHVRNATGSWETSVRSVNDLIEDMVQP
;
A
#
# COMPACT_ATOMS: atom_id res chain seq x y z
N MET A 1 -8.21 -37.45 26.00
CA MET A 1 -8.21 -37.37 24.52
C MET A 1 -8.16 -35.90 24.10
N SER A 2 -6.97 -35.36 23.87
CA SER A 2 -6.82 -33.97 23.41
C SER A 2 -7.30 -33.86 21.97
N THR A 3 -8.42 -33.16 21.77
CA THR A 3 -8.91 -32.80 20.43
C THR A 3 -7.87 -31.90 19.77
N LEU A 4 -7.18 -32.41 18.72
CA LEU A 4 -6.42 -31.54 17.83
C LEU A 4 -7.39 -30.52 17.21
N ARG A 5 -7.36 -29.28 17.69
CA ARG A 5 -7.98 -28.16 16.96
C ARG A 5 -7.22 -28.03 15.65
N SER A 6 -7.89 -28.27 14.53
CA SER A 6 -7.37 -27.90 13.22
C SER A 6 -7.13 -26.39 13.21
N LYS A 7 -5.90 -25.97 12.92
CA LYS A 7 -5.58 -24.55 12.70
C LYS A 7 -6.43 -24.01 11.56
N PRO A 8 -6.89 -22.75 11.60
CA PRO A 8 -7.66 -22.16 10.50
C PRO A 8 -6.81 -22.14 9.21
N GLN A 9 -7.43 -22.40 8.06
CA GLN A 9 -6.83 -22.24 6.74
C GLN A 9 -7.44 -21.04 6.03
N LEU A 10 -6.65 -20.38 5.19
CA LEU A 10 -7.11 -19.23 4.40
C LEU A 10 -8.00 -19.68 3.25
N ASP A 11 -9.26 -19.22 3.24
CA ASP A 11 -10.19 -19.56 2.15
C ASP A 11 -9.86 -18.73 0.90
N ARG A 12 -9.74 -19.42 -0.25
CA ARG A 12 -9.59 -18.81 -1.57
C ARG A 12 -10.67 -17.76 -1.88
N ARG A 13 -11.88 -17.91 -1.33
CA ARG A 13 -12.96 -16.90 -1.46
C ARG A 13 -12.62 -15.62 -0.70
N GLN A 14 -11.99 -15.72 0.48
CA GLN A 14 -11.51 -14.56 1.23
C GLN A 14 -10.43 -13.82 0.43
N ILE A 15 -9.44 -14.55 -0.10
CA ILE A 15 -8.38 -13.97 -0.96
C ILE A 15 -9.01 -13.26 -2.17
N LEU A 16 -9.93 -13.91 -2.88
CA LEU A 16 -10.58 -13.33 -4.06
C LEU A 16 -11.36 -12.06 -3.72
N ASN A 17 -12.04 -12.02 -2.58
CA ASN A 17 -12.77 -10.84 -2.15
C ASN A 17 -11.82 -9.70 -1.77
N ALA A 18 -10.71 -10.01 -1.09
CA ALA A 18 -9.68 -9.05 -0.74
C ALA A 18 -9.03 -8.44 -1.99
N LEU A 19 -8.64 -9.27 -2.96
CA LEU A 19 -8.14 -8.82 -4.27
C LEU A 19 -9.15 -7.95 -5.02
N LYS A 20 -10.44 -8.32 -5.01
CA LYS A 20 -11.50 -7.52 -5.64
C LYS A 20 -11.67 -6.16 -4.95
N ALA A 21 -11.55 -6.08 -3.64
CA ALA A 21 -11.62 -4.84 -2.88
C ALA A 21 -10.42 -3.95 -3.20
N PHE A 22 -9.21 -4.52 -3.11
CA PHE A 22 -7.97 -3.83 -3.47
C PHE A 22 -8.01 -3.27 -4.90
N ARG A 23 -8.48 -4.07 -5.87
CA ARG A 23 -8.66 -3.61 -7.27
C ARG A 23 -9.60 -2.41 -7.42
N ARG A 24 -10.55 -2.22 -6.50
CA ARG A 24 -11.45 -1.05 -6.49
C ARG A 24 -10.86 0.15 -5.75
N GLY A 25 -9.62 0.07 -5.29
CA GLY A 25 -8.97 1.13 -4.50
C GLY A 25 -9.34 1.12 -3.03
N ASP A 26 -9.97 0.04 -2.52
CA ASP A 26 -10.18 -0.11 -1.07
C ASP A 26 -8.87 -0.57 -0.43
N PHE A 27 -8.10 0.39 0.09
CA PHE A 27 -6.85 0.10 0.80
C PHE A 27 -7.04 -0.11 2.31
N SER A 28 -8.29 -0.17 2.79
CA SER A 28 -8.60 -0.55 4.18
C SER A 28 -8.74 -2.07 4.35
N VAL A 29 -8.93 -2.80 3.24
CA VAL A 29 -9.09 -4.26 3.27
C VAL A 29 -7.85 -4.96 3.83
N ARG A 30 -8.06 -5.93 4.71
CA ARG A 30 -7.02 -6.79 5.27
C ARG A 30 -7.46 -8.24 5.25
N ILE A 31 -6.49 -9.14 5.17
CA ILE A 31 -6.67 -10.57 5.48
C ILE A 31 -6.20 -10.78 6.92
N ASP A 32 -6.97 -11.53 7.71
CA ASP A 32 -6.64 -11.76 9.13
C ASP A 32 -5.35 -12.55 9.30
N ASN A 33 -4.52 -12.20 10.29
CA ASN A 33 -3.25 -12.89 10.58
C ASN A 33 -3.44 -14.03 11.62
N VAL A 34 -4.57 -14.75 11.53
CA VAL A 34 -4.88 -15.88 12.44
C VAL A 34 -4.37 -17.22 11.91
N TYR A 35 -3.85 -17.23 10.68
CA TYR A 35 -3.34 -18.41 9.99
C TYR A 35 -1.89 -18.70 10.39
N GLU A 36 -1.37 -19.85 9.95
CA GLU A 36 0.02 -20.21 10.15
C GLU A 36 0.64 -20.76 8.86
N GLY A 37 1.97 -20.73 8.77
CA GLY A 37 2.71 -21.20 7.59
C GLY A 37 2.36 -20.38 6.35
N LEU A 38 2.23 -21.05 5.20
CA LEU A 38 2.03 -20.40 3.91
C LEU A 38 0.78 -19.50 3.86
N ASP A 39 -0.27 -19.85 4.58
CA ASP A 39 -1.49 -19.04 4.63
C ASP A 39 -1.25 -17.71 5.36
N SER A 40 -0.39 -17.70 6.39
CA SER A 40 0.06 -16.47 7.04
C SER A 40 0.93 -15.64 6.10
N ASP A 41 1.88 -16.29 5.41
CA ASP A 41 2.78 -15.60 4.47
C ASP A 41 1.99 -14.92 3.33
N ILE A 42 0.93 -15.58 2.83
CA ILE A 42 0.03 -15.01 1.82
C ILE A 42 -0.75 -13.81 2.38
N ALA A 43 -1.30 -13.93 3.61
CA ALA A 43 -2.02 -12.85 4.26
C ALA A 43 -1.12 -11.63 4.48
N ASP A 44 0.09 -11.83 5.00
CA ASP A 44 1.07 -10.79 5.23
C ASP A 44 1.52 -10.13 3.92
N ALA A 45 1.85 -10.91 2.89
CA ALA A 45 2.23 -10.37 1.58
C ALA A 45 1.11 -9.52 0.96
N PHE A 46 -0.14 -9.98 1.04
CA PHE A 46 -1.28 -9.21 0.58
C PHE A 46 -1.42 -7.90 1.37
N ASN A 47 -1.41 -7.96 2.69
CA ASN A 47 -1.56 -6.80 3.57
C ASN A 47 -0.47 -5.75 3.32
N GLN A 48 0.78 -6.18 3.11
CA GLN A 48 1.90 -5.30 2.76
C GLN A 48 1.68 -4.60 1.41
N ILE A 49 1.23 -5.32 0.38
CA ILE A 49 0.92 -4.70 -0.93
C ILE A 49 -0.14 -3.61 -0.79
N VAL A 50 -1.21 -3.90 -0.02
CA VAL A 50 -2.28 -2.93 0.22
C VAL A 50 -1.77 -1.73 1.02
N GLU A 51 -0.91 -1.96 2.02
CA GLU A 51 -0.34 -0.89 2.84
C GLU A 51 0.55 0.06 2.04
N ILE A 52 1.43 -0.45 1.16
CA ILE A 52 2.26 0.42 0.31
C ILE A 52 1.36 1.28 -0.61
N ASN A 53 0.27 0.72 -1.14
CA ASN A 53 -0.67 1.49 -1.97
C ASN A 53 -1.40 2.60 -1.18
N ASP A 54 -1.82 2.31 0.07
CA ASP A 54 -2.41 3.32 0.95
C ASP A 54 -1.40 4.46 1.22
N GLN A 55 -0.16 4.11 1.55
CA GLN A 55 0.89 5.09 1.84
C GLN A 55 1.22 5.97 0.63
N VAL A 56 1.37 5.39 -0.56
CA VAL A 56 1.61 6.15 -1.80
C VAL A 56 0.45 7.10 -2.09
N THR A 57 -0.78 6.62 -1.94
CA THR A 57 -1.98 7.44 -2.19
C THR A 57 -2.06 8.63 -1.25
N ARG A 58 -1.87 8.40 0.06
CA ARG A 58 -1.84 9.47 1.07
C ARG A 58 -0.72 10.47 0.84
N GLU A 59 0.43 10.00 0.39
CA GLU A 59 1.56 10.88 0.12
C GLU A 59 1.27 11.77 -1.11
N PHE A 60 0.64 11.24 -2.14
CA PHE A 60 0.20 12.04 -3.29
C PHE A 60 -0.87 13.06 -2.91
N GLU A 61 -1.82 12.70 -2.05
CA GLU A 61 -2.80 13.65 -1.50
C GLU A 61 -2.12 14.76 -0.69
N ARG A 62 -1.12 14.41 0.13
CA ARG A 62 -0.31 15.38 0.88
C ARG A 62 0.40 16.33 -0.07
N LEU A 63 1.10 15.82 -1.09
CA LEU A 63 1.81 16.66 -2.06
C LEU A 63 0.87 17.56 -2.84
N SER A 64 -0.28 17.05 -3.30
CA SER A 64 -1.29 17.85 -3.99
C SER A 64 -1.74 19.05 -3.15
N ARG A 65 -1.89 18.87 -1.83
CA ARG A 65 -2.20 19.97 -0.90
C ARG A 65 -1.01 20.90 -0.72
N VAL A 66 0.14 20.37 -0.32
CA VAL A 66 1.30 21.16 0.12
C VAL A 66 1.95 21.92 -1.05
N VAL A 67 2.16 21.26 -2.18
CA VAL A 67 2.76 21.88 -3.36
C VAL A 67 1.70 22.65 -4.14
N GLY A 68 0.55 22.03 -4.41
CA GLY A 68 -0.47 22.59 -5.29
C GLY A 68 -1.33 23.69 -4.67
N LYS A 69 -1.75 23.53 -3.41
CA LYS A 69 -2.65 24.49 -2.74
C LYS A 69 -1.89 25.48 -1.86
N ASP A 70 -0.91 25.00 -1.10
CA ASP A 70 -0.14 25.85 -0.18
C ASP A 70 1.07 26.52 -0.85
N GLY A 71 1.37 26.16 -2.11
CA GLY A 71 2.45 26.75 -2.89
C GLY A 71 3.86 26.41 -2.41
N ARG A 72 4.02 25.37 -1.57
CA ARG A 72 5.32 24.97 -1.00
C ARG A 72 6.08 24.06 -1.97
N ILE A 73 6.55 24.64 -3.06
CA ILE A 73 7.18 23.92 -4.17
C ILE A 73 8.54 23.27 -3.85
N GLY A 74 9.14 23.54 -2.69
CA GLY A 74 10.35 22.85 -2.21
C GLY A 74 10.07 21.52 -1.51
N GLU A 75 8.81 21.18 -1.25
CA GLU A 75 8.43 19.94 -0.58
C GLU A 75 8.49 18.76 -1.55
N ARG A 76 8.94 17.61 -1.05
CA ARG A 76 9.13 16.39 -1.83
C ARG A 76 8.42 15.22 -1.17
N GLY A 77 8.01 14.28 -2.00
CA GLY A 77 7.35 13.04 -1.65
C GLY A 77 8.32 12.02 -1.10
N HIS A 78 7.91 11.31 -0.05
CA HIS A 78 8.61 10.13 0.42
C HIS A 78 7.63 9.09 0.95
N VAL A 79 7.84 7.82 0.57
CA VAL A 79 7.05 6.69 1.07
C VAL A 79 7.99 5.67 1.68
N ARG A 80 7.75 5.33 2.96
CA ARG A 80 8.56 4.36 3.68
C ARG A 80 8.41 2.98 3.04
N ASN A 81 9.52 2.26 2.89
CA ASN A 81 9.57 0.92 2.28
C ASN A 81 9.17 0.87 0.79
N ALA A 82 8.95 2.01 0.13
CA ALA A 82 8.81 2.04 -1.32
C ALA A 82 10.14 1.61 -1.96
N THR A 83 10.07 0.55 -2.77
CA THR A 83 11.21 -0.02 -3.49
C THR A 83 10.80 -0.35 -4.92
N GLY A 84 11.77 -0.51 -5.82
CA GLY A 84 11.52 -0.84 -7.22
C GLY A 84 10.62 0.21 -7.89
N SER A 85 9.58 -0.23 -8.60
CA SER A 85 8.70 0.67 -9.35
C SER A 85 7.96 1.69 -8.47
N TRP A 86 7.75 1.39 -7.19
CA TRP A 86 7.15 2.37 -6.25
C TRP A 86 8.10 3.52 -5.97
N GLU A 87 9.38 3.22 -5.73
CA GLU A 87 10.40 4.25 -5.55
C GLU A 87 10.54 5.12 -6.81
N THR A 88 10.55 4.47 -7.99
CA THR A 88 10.56 5.19 -9.27
C THR A 88 9.35 6.11 -9.41
N SER A 89 8.16 5.67 -9.01
CA SER A 89 6.94 6.48 -9.10
C SER A 89 7.01 7.73 -8.20
N VAL A 90 7.48 7.58 -6.96
CA VAL A 90 7.67 8.72 -6.05
C VAL A 90 8.73 9.68 -6.60
N ARG A 91 9.82 9.14 -7.17
CA ARG A 91 10.86 9.95 -7.82
C ARG A 91 10.31 10.74 -9.01
N SER A 92 9.55 10.11 -9.90
CA SER A 92 8.95 10.81 -11.05
C SER A 92 8.01 11.94 -10.63
N VAL A 93 7.26 11.79 -9.53
CA VAL A 93 6.45 12.89 -8.99
C VAL A 93 7.33 14.02 -8.45
N ASN A 94 8.43 13.69 -7.78
CA ASN A 94 9.39 14.68 -7.29
C ASN A 94 10.07 15.44 -8.43
N ASP A 95 10.43 14.75 -9.51
CA ASP A 95 11.02 15.35 -10.70
C ASP A 95 10.01 16.29 -11.39
N LEU A 96 8.73 15.89 -11.50
CA LEU A 96 7.66 16.78 -12.01
C LEU A 96 7.49 18.04 -11.15
N ILE A 97 7.59 17.92 -9.82
CA ILE A 97 7.53 19.10 -8.94
C ILE A 97 8.73 20.00 -9.22
N GLU A 98 9.94 19.44 -9.31
CA GLU A 98 11.17 20.19 -9.62
C GLU A 98 11.07 20.96 -10.94
N ASP A 99 10.59 20.31 -12.00
CA ASP A 99 10.41 20.92 -13.32
C ASP A 99 9.42 22.10 -13.30
N MET A 100 8.45 22.13 -12.37
CA MET A 100 7.53 23.26 -12.20
C MET A 100 8.14 24.44 -11.44
N VAL A 101 9.29 24.26 -10.79
CA VAL A 101 10.00 25.32 -10.04
C VAL A 101 11.09 25.98 -10.88
N GLN A 102 11.62 25.27 -11.89
CA GLN A 102 12.70 25.78 -12.73
C GLN A 102 12.15 26.68 -13.88
N PRO A 103 12.79 27.83 -14.18
CA PRO A 103 12.35 28.76 -15.23
C PRO A 103 12.42 28.20 -16.66
#